data_AF-W4Q9I1-F1
#
_entry.id   AF-W4Q9I1-F1
#
_cell.length_a   1.000
_cell.length_b   1.000
_cell.length_c   1.000
_cell.angle_alpha   90.00
_cell.angle_beta   90.00
_cell.angle_gamma   90.00
#
_symmetry.space_group_name_H-M   'P 1'
#
loop_
_entity.id
_entity.type
_entity.pdbx_description
1 polymer ?
#
loop_
_entity_poly.entity_id
_entity_poly.type
_entity_poly.pdbx_seq_one_letter_code
_entity_poly.pdbx_strand_id
1 'polypeptide(L)'
;MLVRYHGDQAFTFPYTNYSSAFKLRVIQSITEKNYSIREASAIFHIPDPCLLRRWKKQWEAGGEGALEPKEKGLSTMTSNQKINKVKGNSSNPSVEEMKKELEHLRMENAYLKKLKALVQEKQSPTKSKRK
;
A
#
# COMPACT_ATOMS: atom_id res chain seq x y z
N MET A 1 -13.90 -18.97 -17.52
CA MET A 1 -13.83 -17.49 -17.52
C MET A 1 -13.00 -16.96 -18.67
N LEU A 2 -11.76 -17.42 -18.90
CA LEU A 2 -10.90 -16.86 -19.95
C LEU A 2 -11.51 -16.85 -21.35
N VAL A 3 -12.09 -17.96 -21.82
CA VAL A 3 -12.75 -18.03 -23.14
C VAL A 3 -13.88 -17.01 -23.29
N ARG A 4 -14.57 -16.66 -22.19
CA ARG A 4 -15.65 -15.65 -22.22
C ARG A 4 -15.12 -14.24 -22.42
N TYR A 5 -13.91 -13.96 -21.95
CA TYR A 5 -13.32 -12.62 -22.02
C TYR A 5 -12.44 -12.43 -23.27
N HIS A 6 -11.78 -13.49 -23.74
CA HIS A 6 -10.74 -13.38 -24.78
C HIS A 6 -11.00 -14.24 -26.02
N GLY A 7 -12.07 -15.05 -26.04
CA GLY A 7 -12.42 -15.89 -27.18
C GLY A 7 -11.28 -16.81 -27.60
N ASP A 8 -10.95 -16.77 -28.89
CA ASP A 8 -9.91 -17.60 -29.52
C ASP A 8 -8.50 -17.32 -29.00
N GLN A 9 -8.28 -16.15 -28.41
CA GLN A 9 -7.00 -15.75 -27.83
C GLN A 9 -6.84 -16.22 -26.37
N ALA A 10 -7.83 -16.90 -25.79
CA ALA A 10 -7.82 -17.29 -24.37
C ALA A 10 -6.65 -18.18 -23.94
N PHE A 11 -6.00 -18.86 -24.88
CA PHE A 11 -4.88 -19.77 -24.63
C PHE A 11 -3.56 -19.29 -25.21
N THR A 12 -3.53 -18.12 -25.83
CA THR A 12 -2.34 -17.53 -26.46
C THR A 12 -1.79 -16.43 -25.58
N PHE A 13 -0.87 -16.78 -24.68
CA PHE A 13 -0.23 -15.79 -23.81
C PHE A 13 1.11 -15.34 -24.39
N PRO A 14 1.29 -14.05 -24.70
CA PRO A 14 2.62 -13.53 -24.97
C PRO A 14 3.49 -13.62 -23.72
N TYR A 15 4.80 -13.82 -23.89
CA TYR A 15 5.75 -13.61 -22.81
C TYR A 15 5.77 -12.11 -22.47
N THR A 16 5.04 -11.71 -21.42
CA THR A 16 4.85 -10.30 -21.07
C THR A 16 5.68 -9.90 -19.86
N ASN A 17 6.46 -8.85 -20.01
CA ASN A 17 6.97 -8.08 -18.88
C ASN A 17 5.87 -7.11 -18.41
N TYR A 18 5.45 -7.22 -17.16
CA TYR A 18 4.44 -6.34 -16.59
C TYR A 18 5.10 -5.11 -15.96
N SER A 19 4.74 -3.92 -16.45
CA SER A 19 5.15 -2.66 -15.83
C SER A 19 4.56 -2.51 -14.43
N SER A 20 5.21 -1.73 -13.56
CA SER A 20 4.72 -1.43 -12.22
C SER A 20 3.32 -0.81 -12.25
N ALA A 21 3.09 0.16 -13.16
CA ALA A 21 1.80 0.78 -13.40
C ALA A 21 0.71 -0.25 -13.75
N PHE A 22 1.02 -1.24 -14.60
CA PHE A 22 0.07 -2.30 -14.91
C PHE A 22 -0.27 -3.14 -13.68
N LYS A 23 0.75 -3.57 -12.92
CA LYS A 23 0.53 -4.36 -11.68
C LYS A 23 -0.35 -3.60 -10.69
N LEU A 24 -0.11 -2.30 -10.54
CA LEU A 24 -0.86 -1.44 -9.64
C LEU A 24 -2.34 -1.37 -10.06
N ARG A 25 -2.63 -1.19 -11.34
CA ARG A 25 -4.00 -1.23 -11.89
C ARG A 25 -4.70 -2.57 -11.60
N VAL A 26 -3.99 -3.68 -11.74
CA VAL A 26 -4.53 -5.01 -11.43
C VAL A 26 -4.87 -5.13 -9.94
N ILE A 27 -3.99 -4.65 -9.05
CA ILE A 27 -4.23 -4.69 -7.60
C ILE A 27 -5.40 -3.80 -7.19
N GLN A 28 -5.46 -2.56 -7.70
CA GLN A 28 -6.60 -1.65 -7.48
C GLN A 28 -7.92 -2.31 -7.85
N SER A 29 -7.98 -3.04 -8.96
CA SER A 29 -9.20 -3.75 -9.35
C SER A 29 -9.62 -4.83 -8.35
N ILE A 30 -8.67 -5.48 -7.67
CA ILE A 30 -8.95 -6.49 -6.65
C ILE A 30 -9.45 -5.82 -5.36
N THR A 31 -8.84 -4.70 -4.96
CA THR A 31 -9.16 -4.02 -3.70
C THR A 31 -10.41 -3.15 -3.78
N GLU A 32 -10.60 -2.41 -4.87
CA GLU A 32 -11.71 -1.45 -5.04
C GLU A 32 -12.97 -2.13 -5.57
N LYS A 33 -12.81 -3.02 -6.56
CA LYS A 33 -13.94 -3.69 -7.23
C LYS A 33 -14.24 -5.08 -6.65
N ASN A 34 -13.53 -5.47 -5.58
CA ASN A 34 -13.66 -6.77 -4.91
C ASN A 34 -13.55 -7.99 -5.83
N TYR A 35 -12.80 -7.87 -6.94
CA TYR A 35 -12.59 -9.01 -7.82
C TYR A 35 -11.77 -10.09 -7.12
N SER A 36 -12.16 -11.36 -7.30
CA SER A 36 -11.32 -12.47 -6.89
C SER A 36 -10.04 -12.49 -7.74
N ILE A 37 -8.98 -13.07 -7.19
CA ILE A 37 -7.69 -13.22 -7.88
C ILE A 37 -7.87 -13.97 -9.22
N ARG A 38 -8.78 -14.95 -9.28
CA ARG A 38 -9.07 -15.71 -10.50
C ARG A 38 -9.82 -14.88 -11.54
N GLU A 39 -10.77 -14.06 -11.12
CA GLU A 39 -11.47 -13.14 -12.01
C GLU A 39 -10.53 -12.07 -12.55
N ALA A 40 -9.71 -11.46 -11.70
CA ALA A 40 -8.71 -10.50 -12.13
C ALA A 40 -7.71 -11.12 -13.12
N SER A 41 -7.21 -12.33 -12.85
CA SER A 41 -6.35 -13.06 -13.80
C SER A 41 -7.04 -13.28 -15.15
N ALA A 42 -8.33 -13.62 -15.15
CA ALA A 42 -9.10 -13.78 -16.38
C ALA A 42 -9.33 -12.45 -17.12
N ILE A 43 -9.65 -11.36 -16.42
CA ILE A 43 -9.91 -10.04 -17.02
C ILE A 43 -8.63 -9.44 -17.62
N PHE A 44 -7.52 -9.50 -16.88
CA PHE A 44 -6.24 -8.89 -17.27
C PHE A 44 -5.36 -9.79 -18.13
N HIS A 45 -5.88 -10.95 -18.55
CA HIS A 45 -5.16 -11.90 -19.40
C HIS A 45 -3.83 -12.38 -18.78
N ILE A 46 -3.83 -12.63 -17.47
CA ILE A 46 -2.63 -13.08 -16.76
C ILE A 46 -2.73 -14.60 -16.56
N PRO A 47 -1.80 -15.39 -17.14
CA PRO A 47 -1.92 -16.85 -17.15
C PRO A 47 -1.81 -17.49 -15.76
N ASP A 48 -1.07 -16.89 -14.83
CA ASP A 48 -0.88 -17.44 -13.49
C ASP A 48 -1.56 -16.58 -12.39
N PRO A 49 -2.67 -17.05 -11.80
CA PRO A 49 -3.28 -16.42 -10.63
C PRO A 49 -2.34 -16.32 -9.41
N CYS A 50 -1.35 -17.22 -9.29
CA CYS A 50 -0.37 -17.16 -8.20
C CYS A 50 0.54 -15.93 -8.33
N LEU A 51 0.81 -15.47 -9.56
CA LEU A 51 1.54 -14.23 -9.81
C LEU A 51 0.82 -13.02 -9.22
N LEU A 52 -0.50 -12.93 -9.40
CA LEU A 52 -1.31 -11.85 -8.80
C LEU A 52 -1.29 -11.93 -7.28
N ARG A 53 -1.36 -13.14 -6.70
CA ARG A 53 -1.24 -13.31 -5.24
C ARG A 53 0.11 -12.79 -4.72
N ARG A 54 1.19 -13.01 -5.46
CA ARG A 54 2.52 -12.47 -5.11
C ARG A 54 2.54 -10.95 -5.18
N TRP A 55 2.02 -10.35 -6.25
CA TRP A 55 1.94 -8.89 -6.38
C TRP A 55 1.09 -8.26 -5.27
N LYS A 56 -0.07 -8.85 -4.95
CA LYS A 56 -0.91 -8.38 -3.84
C LYS A 56 -0.13 -8.39 -2.52
N LYS A 57 0.55 -9.50 -2.22
CA LYS A 57 1.38 -9.61 -1.00
C LYS A 57 2.52 -8.60 -0.98
N GLN A 58 3.16 -8.34 -2.12
CA GLN A 58 4.22 -7.34 -2.23
C GLN A 58 3.68 -5.93 -1.97
N TRP A 59 2.53 -5.59 -2.55
CA TRP A 59 1.87 -4.31 -2.34
C TRP A 59 1.37 -4.13 -0.90
N GLU A 60 0.81 -5.17 -0.28
CA GLU A 60 0.44 -5.14 1.15
C GLU A 60 1.65 -4.92 2.07
N ALA A 61 2.85 -5.39 1.67
CA ALA A 61 4.06 -5.29 2.48
C ALA A 61 4.83 -3.97 2.29
N GLY A 62 4.74 -3.32 1.13
CA GLY A 62 5.56 -2.14 0.83
C GLY A 62 4.94 -1.16 -0.17
N GLY A 63 3.62 -1.19 -0.32
CA GLY A 63 2.86 -0.27 -1.16
C GLY A 63 3.25 -0.31 -2.64
N GLU A 64 3.12 0.82 -3.31
CA GLU A 64 3.40 0.97 -4.74
C GLU A 64 4.87 0.72 -5.07
N GLY A 65 5.79 1.20 -4.22
CA GLY A 65 7.24 1.03 -4.41
C GLY A 65 7.72 -0.42 -4.36
N ALA A 66 6.92 -1.33 -3.79
CA ALA A 66 7.25 -2.76 -3.75
C ALA A 66 6.96 -3.50 -5.07
N LEU A 67 6.20 -2.90 -5.99
CA LEU A 67 5.86 -3.49 -7.29
C LEU A 67 6.88 -3.16 -8.39
N GLU A 68 7.73 -2.17 -8.12
CA GLU A 68 8.83 -1.80 -8.98
C GLU A 68 9.82 -2.96 -9.14
N PRO A 69 10.41 -3.14 -10.35
CA PRO A 69 11.48 -4.09 -10.51
C PRO A 69 12.62 -3.68 -9.58
N LYS A 70 12.90 -4.49 -8.55
CA LYS A 70 14.13 -4.32 -7.79
C LYS A 70 15.27 -4.41 -8.79
N GLU A 71 16.09 -3.37 -8.85
CA GLU A 71 17.36 -3.42 -9.55
C GLU A 71 18.11 -4.63 -9.00
N LYS A 72 18.14 -5.71 -9.79
CA LYS A 72 19.00 -6.84 -9.52
C LYS A 72 20.39 -6.27 -9.72
N GLY A 73 21.01 -5.81 -8.62
CA GLY A 73 22.41 -5.43 -8.62
C GLY A 73 23.15 -6.56 -9.32
N LEU A 74 23.81 -6.23 -10.44
CA LEU A 74 24.66 -7.13 -11.17
C LEU A 74 25.54 -7.83 -10.13
N SER A 75 25.30 -9.12 -9.90
CA SER A 75 26.20 -9.93 -9.10
C SER A 75 27.41 -10.20 -9.97
N THR A 76 28.28 -9.20 -10.12
CA THR A 76 29.61 -9.37 -10.69
C THR A 76 30.25 -10.50 -9.92
N MET A 77 30.59 -11.59 -10.61
CA MET A 77 31.24 -12.75 -10.01
C MET A 77 32.68 -12.36 -9.63
N THR A 78 32.86 -11.68 -8.50
CA THR A 78 34.17 -11.57 -7.85
C THR A 78 34.19 -12.51 -6.66
N SER A 79 35.06 -13.51 -6.79
CA SER A 79 35.41 -14.48 -5.74
C SER A 79 35.82 -13.75 -4.45
N ASN A 80 35.30 -14.24 -3.32
CA ASN A 80 35.71 -13.91 -1.96
C ASN A 80 35.84 -12.43 -1.61
N GLN A 81 34.70 -11.79 -1.34
CA GLN A 81 34.66 -10.78 -0.27
C GLN A 81 33.47 -11.05 0.63
N LYS A 82 33.75 -11.29 1.92
CA LYS A 82 32.77 -11.16 3.00
C LYS A 82 32.28 -9.72 2.99
N ILE A 83 31.22 -9.43 2.24
CA ILE A 83 30.55 -8.13 2.31
C ILE A 83 29.37 -8.31 3.26
N ASN A 84 29.58 -7.86 4.49
CA ASN A 84 28.51 -7.48 5.40
C ASN A 84 27.64 -6.42 4.71
N LYS A 85 26.61 -6.82 3.98
CA LYS A 85 25.65 -5.87 3.36
C LYS A 85 24.52 -5.60 4.33
N VAL A 86 24.78 -4.55 5.11
CA VAL A 86 23.87 -3.54 5.64
C VAL A 86 22.45 -3.68 5.11
N LYS A 87 21.56 -3.91 6.07
CA LYS A 87 20.10 -3.80 6.02
C LYS A 87 19.71 -2.55 5.23
N GLY A 88 19.22 -2.74 4.01
CA GLY A 88 18.67 -1.66 3.21
C GLY A 88 17.43 -1.12 3.90
N ASN A 89 17.52 0.12 4.37
CA ASN A 89 16.44 0.88 5.00
C ASN A 89 15.27 1.03 4.02
N SER A 90 14.31 0.13 4.09
CA SER A 90 12.91 0.46 3.84
C SER A 90 12.34 0.84 5.20
N SER A 91 12.46 2.11 5.55
CA SER A 91 11.84 2.68 6.75
C SER A 91 10.33 2.79 6.52
N ASN A 92 9.65 1.65 6.49
CA ASN A 92 8.32 1.61 7.05
C ASN A 92 8.51 1.84 8.55
N PRO A 93 7.89 2.87 9.15
CA PRO A 93 8.00 3.05 10.59
C PRO A 93 7.51 1.76 11.26
N SER A 94 8.28 1.26 12.22
CA SER A 94 7.92 0.06 12.97
C SER A 94 6.49 0.22 13.51
N VAL A 95 5.73 -0.87 13.66
CA VAL A 95 4.38 -0.82 14.25
C VAL A 95 4.36 -0.04 15.58
N GLU A 96 5.48 -0.08 16.32
CA GLU A 96 5.69 0.73 17.52
C GLU A 96 5.84 2.23 17.27
N GLU A 97 6.53 2.64 16.20
CA GLU A 97 6.67 4.05 15.82
C GLU A 97 5.33 4.64 15.38
N MET A 98 4.52 3.89 14.61
CA MET A 98 3.15 4.27 14.28
C MET A 98 2.28 4.43 15.53
N LYS A 99 2.44 3.56 16.54
CA LYS A 99 1.71 3.68 17.81
C LYS A 99 2.10 4.95 18.56
N LYS A 100 3.40 5.27 18.61
CA LYS A 100 3.91 6.51 19.23
C LYS A 100 3.38 7.75 18.52
N GLU A 101 3.34 7.74 17.18
CA GLU A 101 2.80 8.85 16.40
C GLU A 101 1.29 9.04 16.64
N LEU A 102 0.51 7.95 16.69
CA LEU A 102 -0.91 8.01 17.07
C LEU A 102 -1.14 8.55 18.47
N GLU A 103 -0.31 8.14 19.43
CA GLU A 103 -0.39 8.61 20.82
C GLU A 103 -0.06 10.11 20.92
N HIS A 104 1.01 10.55 20.25
CA HIS A 104 1.38 11.97 20.14
C HIS A 104 0.23 12.81 19.55
N LEU A 105 -0.32 12.39 18.41
CA LEU A 105 -1.44 13.08 17.76
C LEU A 105 -2.71 13.11 18.61
N ARG A 106 -2.95 12.07 19.43
CA ARG A 106 -4.08 12.06 20.38
C ARG A 106 -3.89 13.06 21.51
N MET A 107 -2.68 13.18 22.04
CA MET A 107 -2.36 14.17 23.07
C MET A 107 -2.51 15.59 22.53
N GLU A 108 -1.97 15.87 21.35
CA GLU A 108 -2.09 17.20 20.72
C GLU A 108 -3.55 17.58 20.47
N ASN A 109 -4.36 16.66 19.95
CA ASN A 109 -5.79 16.89 19.76
C ASN A 109 -6.53 17.11 21.09
N ALA A 110 -6.19 16.37 22.16
CA ALA A 110 -6.79 16.57 23.47
C ALA A 110 -6.45 17.95 24.04
N TYR A 111 -5.21 18.41 23.88
CA TYR A 111 -4.77 19.73 24.28
C TYR A 111 -5.54 20.84 23.54
N LEU A 112 -5.64 20.73 22.21
CA LEU A 112 -6.38 21.68 21.38
C LEU A 112 -7.87 21.71 21.75
N LYS A 113 -8.49 20.57 22.06
CA LYS A 113 -9.88 20.50 22.54
C LYS A 113 -10.06 21.20 23.88
N LYS A 114 -9.14 21.01 24.83
CA LYS A 114 -9.17 21.68 26.13
C LYS A 114 -9.03 23.20 25.97
N LEU A 115 -8.14 23.64 25.08
CA LEU A 115 -7.95 25.06 24.79
C LEU A 115 -9.21 25.68 24.16
N LYS A 116 -9.81 24.99 23.18
CA LYS A 116 -11.10 25.41 22.59
C LYS A 116 -12.21 25.51 23.63
N ALA A 117 -12.31 24.55 24.56
CA ALA A 117 -13.30 24.58 25.63
C ALA A 117 -13.14 25.80 26.54
N LEU A 118 -11.91 26.14 26.95
CA LEU A 118 -11.63 27.32 27.77
C LEU A 118 -11.93 28.64 27.03
N VAL A 119 -11.62 28.70 25.74
CA VAL A 119 -11.96 29.87 24.90
C VAL A 119 -13.48 30.00 24.77
N GLN A 120 -14.19 28.89 24.56
CA GLN A 120 -15.65 28.88 24.48
C GLN A 120 -16.32 29.25 25.81
N GLU A 121 -15.77 28.82 26.95
CA GLU A 121 -16.23 29.23 28.27
C GLU A 121 -16.07 30.75 28.47
N LYS A 122 -14.93 31.31 28.08
CA LYS A 122 -14.67 32.77 28.14
C LYS A 122 -15.52 33.58 27.15
N GLN A 123 -15.83 33.01 25.99
CA GLN A 123 -16.65 33.64 24.96
C GLN A 123 -18.15 33.40 25.16
N SER A 124 -18.54 32.48 26.05
CA SER A 124 -19.93 32.39 26.48
C SER A 124 -20.26 33.71 27.20
N PRO A 125 -21.19 34.52 26.67
CA PRO A 125 -21.62 35.70 27.38
C PRO A 125 -22.23 35.20 28.69
N THR A 126 -21.71 35.69 29.82
CA THR A 126 -22.44 35.62 31.08
C THR A 126 -23.84 36.13 30.76
N LYS A 127 -24.82 35.22 30.73
CA LYS A 127 -26.23 35.58 30.58
C LYS A 127 -26.58 36.39 31.81
N SER A 128 -26.33 37.70 31.69
CA SER A 128 -26.71 38.72 32.63
C SER A 128 -28.20 38.57 32.86
N LYS A 129 -28.57 38.28 34.11
CA LYS A 129 -29.95 38.36 34.58
C LYS A 129 -30.54 39.70 34.15
N ARG A 130 -31.70 39.68 33.49
CA ARG A 130 -32.60 40.83 33.49
C ARG A 130 -33.99 40.37 33.92
N LYS A 131 -34.37 40.95 35.07
CA LYS A 131 -35.67 41.19 35.72
C LYS A 131 -36.81 40.20 35.44
#